data_AF-A0A6M3KXI8-F1
#
_entry.id   AF-A0A6M3KXI8-F1
#
_cell.length_a   1.000
_cell.length_b   1.000
_cell.length_c   1.000
_cell.angle_alpha   90.00
_cell.angle_beta   90.00
_cell.angle_gamma   90.00
#
_symmetry.space_group_name_H-M   'P 1'
#
loop_
_entity.id
_entity.type
_entity.pdbx_description
1 polymer ?
#
loop_
_entity_poly.entity_id
_entity_poly.type
_entity_poly.pdbx_seq_one_letter_code
_entity_poly.pdbx_strand_id
1 'polypeptide(L)'
;MANDFYKKCAFFIFIVTVFAFGAISAKEGIGAIEFQRVQQAAFKGDITEQFRLAQLYEIGMFTEQSRELAQEWYIKAAHNGSKAAHDILCWDYKIGCEK
;
A
#
# COMPACT_ATOMS: atom_id res chain seq x y z
N MET A 1 -41.90 30.14 10.59
CA MET A 1 -40.69 29.71 11.34
C MET A 1 -40.00 28.47 10.72
N ALA A 2 -40.69 27.49 10.13
CA ALA A 2 -40.06 26.28 9.58
C ALA A 2 -39.08 26.48 8.41
N ASN A 3 -39.29 27.50 7.57
CA ASN A 3 -38.49 27.72 6.35
C ASN A 3 -37.06 28.23 6.62
N ASP A 4 -36.83 28.88 7.76
CA ASP A 4 -35.50 29.37 8.18
C ASP A 4 -34.64 28.24 8.78
N PHE A 5 -35.29 27.31 9.48
CA PHE A 5 -34.66 26.12 10.03
C PHE A 5 -34.16 25.18 8.90
N TYR A 6 -35.00 24.95 7.88
CA TYR A 6 -34.63 24.11 6.73
C TYR A 6 -33.43 24.66 5.95
N LYS A 7 -33.34 25.99 5.78
CA LYS A 7 -32.21 26.64 5.09
C LYS A 7 -30.89 26.49 5.86
N LYS A 8 -30.92 26.59 7.19
CA LYS A 8 -29.73 26.40 8.04
C LYS A 8 -29.26 24.95 8.03
N CYS A 9 -30.18 23.99 8.08
CA CYS A 9 -29.85 22.57 7.95
C CYS A 9 -29.30 22.24 6.54
N ALA A 10 -29.92 22.75 5.47
CA ALA A 10 -29.45 22.53 4.11
C ALA A 10 -28.04 23.10 3.88
N PHE A 11 -27.73 24.27 4.47
CA PHE A 11 -26.39 24.85 4.43
C PHE A 11 -25.36 24.01 5.20
N PHE A 12 -25.73 23.49 6.38
CA PHE A 12 -24.85 22.63 7.17
C PHE A 12 -24.61 21.29 6.49
N ILE A 13 -25.65 20.68 5.88
CA ILE A 13 -25.53 19.45 5.10
C ILE A 13 -24.62 19.67 3.89
N PHE A 14 -24.75 20.80 3.19
CA PHE A 14 -23.88 21.15 2.07
C PHE A 14 -22.42 21.31 2.48
N ILE A 15 -22.15 21.93 3.63
CA ILE A 15 -20.79 22.02 4.18
C ILE A 15 -20.25 20.62 4.50
N VAL A 16 -21.03 19.79 5.20
CA VAL A 16 -20.60 18.45 5.59
C VAL A 16 -20.30 17.58 4.36
N THR A 17 -21.09 17.68 3.30
CA THR A 17 -20.85 16.91 2.07
C THR A 17 -19.60 17.41 1.34
N VAL A 18 -19.38 18.73 1.24
CA VAL A 18 -18.17 19.27 0.61
C VAL A 18 -16.90 18.82 1.34
N PHE A 19 -16.89 18.85 2.68
CA PHE A 19 -15.75 18.36 3.47
C PHE A 19 -15.56 16.85 3.38
N ALA A 20 -16.64 16.07 3.37
CA ALA A 20 -16.57 14.62 3.20
C ALA A 20 -16.03 14.23 1.82
N PHE A 21 -16.45 14.91 0.75
CA PHE A 21 -15.92 14.68 -0.61
C PHE A 21 -14.46 15.11 -0.76
N GLY A 22 -14.06 16.24 -0.17
CA GLY A 22 -12.66 16.69 -0.19
C GLY A 22 -11.69 15.70 0.47
N ALA A 23 -12.12 15.00 1.53
CA ALA A 23 -11.32 13.97 2.19
C ALA A 23 -11.15 12.69 1.36
N ILE A 24 -12.09 12.38 0.46
CA ILE A 24 -12.03 11.18 -0.39
C ILE A 24 -10.95 11.36 -1.47
N SER A 25 -10.91 12.50 -2.17
CA SER A 25 -9.93 12.75 -3.25
C SER A 25 -8.48 12.79 -2.76
N ALA A 26 -8.23 13.19 -1.51
CA ALA A 26 -6.89 13.24 -0.95
C ALA A 26 -6.31 11.84 -0.66
N LYS A 27 -7.16 10.83 -0.40
CA LYS A 27 -6.74 9.50 0.03
C LYS A 27 -6.07 8.70 -1.09
N GLU A 28 -6.49 8.92 -2.33
CA GLU A 28 -6.00 8.17 -3.50
C GLU A 28 -4.58 8.60 -3.89
N GLY A 29 -4.23 9.89 -3.77
CA GLY A 29 -2.90 10.42 -4.11
C GLY A 29 -1.79 9.98 -3.14
N ILE A 30 -2.10 9.77 -1.87
CA ILE A 30 -1.11 9.39 -0.84
C ILE A 30 -0.57 7.98 -1.09
N GLY A 31 -1.43 7.06 -1.56
CA GLY A 31 -1.05 5.67 -1.81
C GLY A 31 -0.02 5.50 -2.93
N ALA A 32 -0.21 6.21 -4.04
CA ALA A 32 0.71 6.16 -5.17
C ALA A 32 2.11 6.71 -4.83
N ILE A 33 2.15 7.77 -4.00
CA ILE A 33 3.42 8.36 -3.53
C ILE A 33 4.16 7.37 -2.61
N GLU A 34 3.45 6.69 -1.72
CA GLU A 34 4.06 5.70 -0.83
C GLU A 34 4.63 4.52 -1.61
N PHE A 35 3.88 3.99 -2.57
CA PHE A 35 4.37 2.93 -3.46
C PHE A 35 5.64 3.35 -4.19
N GLN A 36 5.65 4.56 -4.78
CA GLN A 36 6.82 5.08 -5.49
C GLN A 36 8.04 5.22 -4.58
N ARG A 37 7.85 5.69 -3.33
CA ARG A 37 8.93 5.85 -2.36
C ARG A 37 9.54 4.49 -1.97
N VAL A 38 8.70 3.51 -1.66
CA VAL A 38 9.12 2.13 -1.36
C VAL A 38 9.86 1.54 -2.56
N GLN A 39 9.33 1.73 -3.76
CA GLN A 39 9.95 1.23 -4.99
C GLN A 39 11.34 1.82 -5.23
N GLN A 40 11.51 3.13 -5.06
CA GLN A 40 12.81 3.79 -5.20
C GLN A 40 13.83 3.31 -4.17
N ALA A 41 13.42 3.10 -2.92
CA ALA A 41 14.31 2.61 -1.87
C ALA A 41 14.69 1.14 -2.08
N ALA A 42 13.72 0.30 -2.50
CA ALA A 42 13.96 -1.09 -2.86
C ALA A 42 14.98 -1.22 -4.02
N PHE A 43 14.89 -0.35 -5.03
CA PHE A 43 15.86 -0.28 -6.13
C PHE A 43 17.26 0.16 -5.70
N LYS A 44 17.38 0.95 -4.63
CA LYS A 44 18.68 1.33 -4.04
C LYS A 44 19.32 0.21 -3.21
N GLY A 45 18.65 -0.94 -3.07
CA GLY A 45 19.16 -2.06 -2.31
C GLY A 45 18.73 -2.09 -0.84
N ASP A 46 17.79 -1.24 -0.42
CA ASP A 46 17.28 -1.30 0.95
C ASP A 46 16.49 -2.59 1.16
N ILE A 47 17.05 -3.48 1.98
CA ILE A 47 16.52 -4.82 2.26
C ILE A 47 15.09 -4.75 2.83
N THR A 48 14.83 -3.77 3.70
CA THR A 48 13.54 -3.58 4.36
C THR A 48 12.50 -3.19 3.33
N GLU A 49 12.86 -2.26 2.44
CA GLU A 49 11.94 -1.77 1.42
C GLU A 49 11.75 -2.76 0.27
N GLN A 50 12.75 -3.61 -0.04
CA GLN A 50 12.56 -4.75 -0.96
C GLN A 50 11.54 -5.75 -0.43
N PHE A 51 11.61 -6.09 0.86
CA PHE A 51 10.62 -6.94 1.51
C PHE A 51 9.25 -6.28 1.52
N ARG A 52 9.18 -4.98 1.84
CA ARG A 52 7.92 -4.23 1.85
C ARG A 52 7.29 -4.14 0.46
N LEU A 53 8.10 -3.94 -0.58
CA LEU A 53 7.62 -3.92 -1.96
C LEU A 53 7.04 -5.27 -2.37
N ALA A 54 7.66 -6.38 -1.95
CA ALA A 54 7.11 -7.72 -2.17
C ALA A 54 5.72 -7.87 -1.53
N GLN A 55 5.55 -7.41 -0.29
CA GLN A 55 4.25 -7.42 0.38
C GLN A 55 3.20 -6.57 -0.34
N LEU A 56 3.58 -5.39 -0.86
CA LEU A 56 2.66 -4.53 -1.62
C LEU A 56 2.14 -5.21 -2.88
N TYR A 57 3.00 -5.93 -3.61
CA TYR A 57 2.60 -6.75 -4.75
C TYR A 57 1.78 -7.97 -4.36
N GLU A 58 2.04 -8.57 -3.20
CA GLU A 58 1.30 -9.74 -2.70
C GLU A 58 -0.15 -9.41 -2.36
N ILE A 59 -0.41 -8.21 -1.81
CA ILE A 59 -1.75 -7.76 -1.42
C ILE A 59 -2.43 -6.85 -2.46
N GLY A 60 -1.70 -6.39 -3.49
CA GLY A 60 -2.21 -5.43 -4.46
C GLY A 60 -2.52 -4.06 -3.85
N MET A 61 -1.72 -3.60 -2.89
CA MET A 61 -1.94 -2.30 -2.25
C MET A 61 -1.18 -1.23 -3.03
N PHE A 62 -1.91 -0.25 -3.56
CA PHE A 62 -1.41 0.84 -4.41
C PHE A 62 -0.84 0.39 -5.77
N THR A 63 -0.91 -0.91 -6.07
CA THR A 63 -0.50 -1.52 -7.33
C THR A 63 -1.38 -2.74 -7.61
N GLU A 64 -1.26 -3.35 -8.78
CA GLU A 64 -1.94 -4.60 -9.08
C GLU A 64 -1.30 -5.76 -8.31
N GLN A 65 -2.15 -6.65 -7.79
CA GLN A 65 -1.67 -7.85 -7.12
C GLN A 65 -0.92 -8.73 -8.12
N SER A 66 0.32 -9.09 -7.81
CA SER A 66 1.10 -10.04 -8.60
C SER A 66 1.96 -10.89 -7.68
N ARG A 67 1.65 -12.18 -7.67
CA ARG A 67 2.38 -13.15 -6.86
C ARG A 67 3.78 -13.39 -7.42
N GLU A 68 3.94 -13.31 -8.74
CA GLU A 68 5.21 -13.46 -9.45
C GLU A 68 6.14 -12.30 -9.09
N LEU A 69 5.67 -11.06 -9.17
CA LEU A 69 6.49 -9.90 -8.79
C LEU A 69 6.82 -9.91 -7.30
N ALA A 70 5.86 -10.28 -6.43
CA ALA A 70 6.11 -10.42 -5.00
C ALA A 70 7.26 -11.43 -4.73
N GLN A 71 7.20 -12.59 -5.38
CA GLN A 71 8.24 -13.62 -5.28
C GLN A 71 9.62 -13.10 -5.71
N GLU A 72 9.71 -12.42 -6.86
CA GLU A 72 10.98 -11.85 -7.34
C GLU A 72 11.59 -10.87 -6.34
N TRP A 73 10.76 -10.01 -5.73
CA TRP A 73 11.21 -9.07 -4.72
C TRP A 73 11.59 -9.75 -3.40
N TYR A 74 10.88 -10.80 -2.98
CA TYR A 74 11.30 -11.62 -1.85
C TYR A 74 12.65 -12.31 -2.11
N ILE A 75 12.89 -12.83 -3.32
CA ILE A 75 14.17 -13.43 -3.69
C ILE A 75 15.30 -12.40 -3.59
N LYS A 76 15.09 -11.18 -4.11
CA LYS A 76 16.08 -10.10 -3.99
C LYS A 76 16.34 -9.73 -2.53
N ALA A 77 15.30 -9.58 -1.72
CA ALA A 77 15.43 -9.28 -0.31
C ALA A 77 16.20 -10.39 0.45
N ALA A 78 15.89 -11.65 0.17
CA ALA A 78 16.57 -12.81 0.76
C ALA A 78 18.05 -12.86 0.36
N HIS A 79 18.36 -12.62 -0.92
CA HIS A 79 19.74 -12.54 -1.43
C HIS A 79 20.54 -11.43 -0.73
N ASN A 80 19.91 -10.31 -0.41
CA ASN A 80 20.56 -9.22 0.32
C ASN A 80 20.59 -9.43 1.85
N GLY A 81 20.13 -10.58 2.35
CA GLY A 81 20.24 -10.97 3.77
C GLY A 81 18.95 -10.87 4.58
N SER A 82 17.79 -10.65 3.96
CA SER A 82 16.51 -10.69 4.67
C SER A 82 16.12 -12.11 5.06
N LYS A 83 16.33 -12.46 6.34
CA LYS A 83 15.85 -13.72 6.91
C LYS A 83 14.32 -13.85 6.79
N ALA A 84 13.58 -12.76 6.99
CA ALA A 84 12.13 -12.76 6.88
C ALA A 84 11.67 -13.10 5.44
N ALA A 85 12.34 -12.55 4.42
CA ALA A 85 12.04 -12.89 3.04
C ALA A 85 12.36 -14.36 2.73
N HIS A 86 13.47 -14.87 3.25
CA HIS A 86 13.84 -16.28 3.10
C HIS A 86 12.82 -17.22 3.77
N ASP A 87 12.38 -16.89 4.99
CA ASP A 87 11.36 -17.66 5.70
C ASP A 87 10.05 -17.67 4.89
N ILE A 88 9.60 -16.54 4.35
CA ILE A 88 8.40 -16.48 3.50
C ILE A 88 8.58 -17.31 2.22
N LEU A 89 9.73 -17.23 1.57
CA LEU A 89 10.01 -18.03 0.38
C LEU A 89 9.97 -19.53 0.68
N CYS A 90 10.43 -19.94 1.86
CA CYS A 90 10.38 -21.33 2.26
C CYS A 90 8.95 -21.78 2.62
N TRP A 91 8.24 -21.03 3.46
CA TRP A 91 6.92 -21.45 3.96
C TRP A 91 5.80 -21.29 2.93
N ASP A 92 5.77 -20.19 2.18
CA ASP A 92 4.69 -19.92 1.21
C ASP A 92 5.05 -20.39 -0.21
N TYR A 93 6.25 -20.03 -0.69
CA TYR A 93 6.67 -20.33 -2.06
C TYR A 93 7.39 -21.68 -2.22
N LYS A 94 7.76 -22.33 -1.10
CA LYS A 94 8.52 -23.60 -1.06
C LYS A 94 9.86 -23.55 -1.81
N ILE A 95 10.53 -22.40 -1.74
CA ILE A 95 11.84 -22.14 -2.35
C ILE A 95 12.89 -21.95 -1.25
N GLY A 96 14.06 -22.57 -1.40
CA GLY A 96 15.22 -22.30 -0.53
C GLY A 96 15.14 -22.90 0.88
N CYS A 97 14.20 -23.81 1.16
CA CYS A 97 14.15 -24.52 2.44
C CYS A 97 15.35 -25.47 2.58
N GLU A 98 16.45 -25.01 3.18
CA GLU A 98 17.47 -25.92 3.70
C GLU A 98 16.90 -26.72 4.89
N LYS A 99 17.21 -28.02 4.95
CA LYS A 99 16.74 -28.96 5.98
C LYS A 99 17.49 -28.81 7.28
#